data_AF-A0A6I3J5V8-F1
#
_entry.id   AF-A0A6I3J5V8-F1
#
_cell.length_a   1.000
_cell.length_b   1.000
_cell.length_c   1.000
_cell.angle_alpha   90.00
_cell.angle_beta   90.00
_cell.angle_gamma   90.00
#
_symmetry.space_group_name_H-M   'P 1'
#
loop_
_entity.id
_entity.type
_entity.pdbx_description
1 polymer ?
#
loop_
_entity_poly.entity_id
_entity_poly.type
_entity_poly.pdbx_seq_one_letter_code
_entity_poly.pdbx_strand_id
1 'polypeptide(L)'
;MAVQFKGAKLLVSLEHQSPMLHFQHNHAGCTLRASEVKPKFDRYLLSKVGSSASLDCYLTENALNYKMQFEDSKSCELESQMKRIPMYYAKSANWIITNPQLTITCFIPELQRLIEAHLESFFVVTNFGTVQGKGYGSFLVKNPDMTREKICSILKTEFSLDCLYEMDCRGQRPENILDYIQQFYTVTKSGINSGKYYQRSSLFCYMHDQGIDNEKAEVKQKKLVSSFGSYRSSQYSINTNPRYVRAVLGVGSSMTFRDREKSRKPETVRVNHRPKGFSIQRFPSPLFFKIIHDRVYIIPKEIDKRIYDQTFEFKVGYKKTIRLQTPSQFDLQKFLDYAIKRYNRSVTQQELFPDAPVIKTLVFKNKRK
;
A
#
# COMPACT_ATOMS: atom_id res chain seq x y z
N MET A 1 2.37 -30.87 -7.28
CA MET A 1 1.87 -29.86 -8.23
C MET A 1 0.48 -29.42 -7.78
N ALA A 2 0.34 -28.22 -7.21
CA ALA A 2 -0.91 -27.74 -6.62
C ALA A 2 -1.87 -27.09 -7.64
N VAL A 3 -1.37 -26.72 -8.82
CA VAL A 3 -2.14 -26.01 -9.86
C VAL A 3 -2.01 -26.75 -11.18
N GLN A 4 -3.00 -27.57 -11.51
CA GLN A 4 -3.08 -28.30 -12.78
C GLN A 4 -4.54 -28.53 -13.18
N PHE A 5 -4.87 -28.28 -14.44
CA PHE A 5 -6.18 -28.58 -15.01
C PHE A 5 -6.40 -30.08 -15.12
N LYS A 6 -7.62 -30.51 -14.79
CA LYS A 6 -8.15 -31.84 -15.06
C LYS A 6 -9.25 -31.69 -16.12
N GLY A 7 -8.90 -31.95 -17.37
CA GLY A 7 -9.75 -31.61 -18.51
C GLY A 7 -9.94 -30.10 -18.62
N ALA A 8 -11.18 -29.62 -18.59
CA ALA A 8 -11.49 -28.19 -18.67
C ALA A 8 -11.52 -27.47 -17.31
N LYS A 9 -11.31 -28.16 -16.19
CA LYS A 9 -11.50 -27.60 -14.84
C LYS A 9 -10.21 -27.63 -14.03
N LEU A 10 -9.95 -26.54 -13.33
CA LEU A 10 -8.89 -26.39 -12.33
C LEU A 10 -9.55 -26.03 -10.99
N LEU A 11 -9.21 -26.79 -9.95
CA LEU A 11 -9.70 -26.61 -8.58
C LEU A 11 -8.52 -26.34 -7.67
N VAL A 12 -8.56 -25.21 -6.94
CA VAL A 12 -7.45 -24.75 -6.11
C VAL A 12 -7.97 -24.24 -4.77
N SER A 13 -7.36 -24.65 -3.66
CA SER A 13 -7.65 -24.07 -2.35
C SER A 13 -6.81 -22.82 -2.13
N LEU A 14 -7.44 -21.74 -1.66
CA LEU A 14 -6.75 -20.53 -1.25
C LEU A 14 -6.69 -20.41 0.28
N GLU A 15 -5.59 -19.87 0.76
CA GLU A 15 -5.37 -19.56 2.17
C GLU A 15 -5.21 -18.06 2.35
N HIS A 16 -6.05 -17.44 3.16
CA HIS A 16 -5.86 -16.05 3.55
C HIS A 16 -4.53 -15.89 4.30
N GLN A 17 -3.88 -14.77 4.05
CA GLN A 17 -2.64 -14.36 4.76
C GLN A 17 -2.86 -13.08 5.56
N SER A 18 -3.97 -12.39 5.32
CA SER A 18 -4.38 -11.20 6.04
C SER A 18 -5.89 -11.00 5.87
N PRO A 19 -6.58 -10.36 6.82
CA PRO A 19 -7.98 -10.02 6.68
C PRO A 19 -8.25 -9.17 5.43
N MET A 20 -9.42 -9.32 4.83
CA MET A 20 -9.85 -8.51 3.68
C MET A 20 -10.97 -7.55 4.08
N LEU A 21 -10.83 -6.26 3.74
CA LEU A 21 -11.92 -5.29 3.91
C LEU A 21 -12.88 -5.38 2.73
N HIS A 22 -13.95 -6.15 2.91
CA HIS A 22 -14.93 -6.44 1.88
C HIS A 22 -16.10 -5.44 1.92
N PHE A 23 -16.54 -4.93 0.76
CA PHE A 23 -17.62 -3.93 0.69
C PHE A 23 -19.02 -4.52 0.99
N GLN A 24 -19.17 -5.84 0.84
CA GLN A 24 -20.39 -6.61 1.12
C GLN A 24 -20.27 -7.44 2.41
N HIS A 25 -19.50 -6.94 3.38
CA HIS A 25 -19.19 -7.67 4.61
C HIS A 25 -20.40 -8.11 5.46
N ASN A 26 -21.60 -7.62 5.17
CA ASN A 26 -22.84 -7.99 5.88
C ASN A 26 -23.57 -9.20 5.26
N HIS A 27 -23.09 -9.76 4.14
CA HIS A 27 -23.72 -10.90 3.49
C HIS A 27 -23.13 -12.23 3.98
N ALA A 28 -23.97 -13.23 4.23
CA ALA A 28 -23.52 -14.59 4.52
C ALA A 28 -22.74 -15.17 3.33
N GLY A 29 -21.66 -15.91 3.60
CA GLY A 29 -20.80 -16.49 2.56
C GLY A 29 -19.91 -15.48 1.81
N CYS A 30 -19.73 -14.29 2.38
CA CYS A 30 -18.91 -13.23 1.79
C CYS A 30 -17.43 -13.64 1.68
N THR A 31 -16.92 -13.80 0.45
CA THR A 31 -15.51 -14.17 0.18
C THR A 31 -14.92 -13.37 -1.00
N LEU A 32 -13.78 -13.80 -1.56
CA LEU A 32 -13.21 -13.25 -2.80
C LEU A 32 -14.23 -13.29 -3.95
N ARG A 33 -14.29 -12.21 -4.73
CA ARG A 33 -15.20 -12.10 -5.86
C ARG A 33 -14.47 -12.32 -7.17
N ALA A 34 -15.03 -13.19 -8.02
CA ALA A 34 -14.53 -13.37 -9.39
C ALA A 34 -14.51 -12.06 -10.18
N SER A 35 -15.47 -11.16 -9.95
CA SER A 35 -15.53 -9.85 -10.59
C SER A 35 -14.41 -8.88 -10.16
N GLU A 36 -13.70 -9.16 -9.07
CA GLU A 36 -12.48 -8.42 -8.69
C GLU A 36 -11.22 -9.18 -9.13
N VAL A 37 -11.18 -10.49 -8.90
CA VAL A 37 -9.97 -11.29 -9.12
C VAL A 37 -9.72 -11.50 -10.61
N LYS A 38 -10.74 -11.88 -11.40
CA LYS A 38 -10.58 -12.21 -12.81
C LYS A 38 -10.02 -11.03 -13.62
N PRO A 39 -10.55 -9.79 -13.54
CA PRO A 39 -9.99 -8.68 -14.32
C PRO A 39 -8.55 -8.28 -13.90
N LYS A 40 -8.15 -8.55 -12.65
CA LYS A 40 -6.77 -8.37 -12.21
C LYS A 40 -5.88 -9.47 -12.77
N PHE A 41 -6.35 -10.71 -12.77
CA PHE A 41 -5.61 -11.85 -13.29
C PHE A 41 -5.48 -11.79 -14.81
N ASP A 42 -6.53 -11.43 -15.55
CA ASP A 42 -6.49 -11.18 -17.00
C ASP A 42 -5.37 -10.18 -17.35
N ARG A 43 -5.33 -9.02 -16.68
CA ARG A 43 -4.28 -8.01 -16.88
C ARG A 43 -2.89 -8.53 -16.53
N TYR A 44 -2.78 -9.37 -15.50
CA TYR A 44 -1.53 -10.00 -15.11
C TYR A 44 -1.07 -11.02 -16.16
N LEU A 45 -1.95 -11.87 -16.68
CA LEU A 45 -1.63 -12.84 -17.73
C LEU A 45 -1.20 -12.13 -19.02
N LEU A 46 -1.94 -11.09 -19.43
CA LEU A 46 -1.59 -10.28 -20.60
C LEU A 46 -0.21 -9.62 -20.46
N SER A 47 0.19 -9.19 -19.26
CA SER A 47 1.52 -8.63 -19.04
C SER A 47 2.65 -9.66 -19.09
N LYS A 48 2.36 -10.96 -18.95
CA LYS A 48 3.35 -12.05 -19.03
C LYS A 48 3.69 -12.47 -20.44
N VAL A 49 2.76 -12.31 -21.37
CA VAL A 49 2.91 -12.83 -22.73
C VAL A 49 3.43 -11.76 -23.71
N GLY A 50 3.38 -10.48 -23.32
CA GLY A 50 3.86 -9.38 -24.14
C GLY A 50 3.00 -9.14 -25.39
N SER A 51 3.41 -8.21 -26.25
CA SER A 51 2.64 -7.81 -27.45
C SER A 51 2.71 -8.81 -28.61
N SER A 52 3.45 -9.92 -28.49
CA SER A 52 3.86 -10.76 -29.64
C SER A 52 3.23 -12.15 -29.71
N ALA A 53 2.42 -12.58 -28.75
CA ALA A 53 1.55 -13.75 -28.94
C ALA A 53 0.11 -13.26 -28.91
N SER A 54 -0.66 -13.56 -29.95
CA SER A 54 -2.00 -13.03 -30.18
C SER A 54 -3.00 -13.56 -29.15
N LEU A 55 -2.92 -13.15 -27.88
CA LEU A 55 -3.96 -13.41 -26.88
C LEU A 55 -5.29 -12.76 -27.25
N ASP A 56 -5.28 -11.83 -28.20
CA ASP A 56 -6.48 -11.28 -28.84
C ASP A 56 -7.39 -12.38 -29.38
N CYS A 57 -6.84 -13.52 -29.84
CA CYS A 57 -7.66 -14.65 -30.30
C CYS A 57 -8.37 -15.40 -29.16
N TYR A 58 -8.02 -15.14 -27.90
CA TYR A 58 -8.66 -15.71 -26.71
C TYR A 58 -9.49 -14.67 -25.94
N LEU A 59 -9.61 -13.44 -26.46
CA LEU A 59 -10.47 -12.43 -25.88
C LEU A 59 -11.92 -12.64 -26.35
N THR A 60 -12.84 -12.64 -25.41
CA THR A 60 -14.27 -12.46 -25.65
C THR A 60 -14.67 -11.18 -24.94
N GLU A 61 -15.14 -10.17 -25.68
CA GLU A 61 -15.58 -8.88 -25.12
C GLU A 61 -14.54 -8.18 -24.21
N ASN A 62 -13.25 -8.24 -24.60
CA ASN A 62 -12.10 -7.70 -23.85
C ASN A 62 -11.72 -8.45 -22.56
N ALA A 63 -12.21 -9.67 -22.35
CA ALA A 63 -11.81 -10.55 -21.25
C ALA A 63 -11.30 -11.89 -21.77
N LEU A 64 -10.33 -12.50 -21.08
CA LEU A 64 -9.83 -13.82 -21.47
C LEU A 64 -10.92 -14.88 -21.30
N ASN A 65 -11.06 -15.77 -22.28
CA ASN A 65 -12.12 -16.78 -22.36
C ASN A 65 -11.91 -17.97 -21.38
N TYR A 66 -12.10 -17.68 -20.10
CA TYR A 66 -12.21 -18.65 -19.02
C TYR A 66 -13.20 -18.15 -17.97
N LYS A 67 -13.79 -19.06 -17.21
CA LYS A 67 -14.68 -18.75 -16.09
C LYS A 67 -13.94 -18.91 -14.77
N MET A 68 -14.21 -18.02 -13.82
CA MET A 68 -13.67 -18.06 -12.46
C MET A 68 -14.81 -18.01 -11.45
N GLN A 69 -14.77 -18.88 -10.44
CA GLN A 69 -15.75 -18.95 -9.36
C GLN A 69 -15.02 -19.16 -8.02
N PHE A 70 -15.56 -18.58 -6.95
CA PHE A 70 -15.09 -18.74 -5.59
C PHE A 70 -16.22 -19.26 -4.73
N GLU A 71 -15.93 -20.27 -3.93
CA GLU A 71 -16.87 -20.86 -2.98
C GLU A 71 -16.16 -20.96 -1.63
N ASP A 72 -16.77 -20.47 -0.56
CA ASP A 72 -16.24 -20.68 0.79
C ASP A 72 -16.79 -21.99 1.36
N SER A 73 -15.90 -22.85 1.84
CA SER A 73 -16.25 -24.16 2.39
C SER A 73 -16.73 -24.08 3.85
N LYS A 74 -16.49 -22.95 4.51
CA LYS A 74 -16.93 -22.69 5.89
C LYS A 74 -17.75 -21.40 5.93
N SER A 75 -18.72 -21.32 6.83
CA SER A 75 -19.38 -20.05 7.16
C SER A 75 -18.30 -19.05 7.55
N CYS A 76 -18.18 -17.94 6.80
CA CYS A 76 -17.19 -16.91 7.08
C CYS A 76 -17.21 -16.55 8.57
N GLU A 77 -16.10 -16.74 9.26
CA GLU A 77 -15.94 -16.21 10.61
C GLU A 77 -15.83 -14.69 10.46
N LEU A 78 -16.99 -14.04 10.55
CA LEU A 78 -17.06 -12.62 10.86
C LEU A 78 -16.50 -12.46 12.27
N GLU A 79 -15.20 -12.20 12.39
CA GLU A 79 -14.67 -11.70 13.65
C GLU A 79 -15.41 -10.39 13.95
N SER A 80 -16.17 -10.43 15.04
CA SER A 80 -16.97 -9.33 15.53
C SER A 80 -16.08 -8.10 15.75
N GLN A 81 -16.35 -7.06 14.95
CA GLN A 81 -15.99 -5.66 15.22
C GLN A 81 -14.66 -5.45 15.95
N MET A 82 -13.54 -5.52 15.24
CA MET A 82 -12.38 -4.76 15.68
C MET A 82 -12.80 -3.30 15.90
N LYS A 83 -12.71 -2.79 17.14
CA LYS A 83 -13.00 -1.38 17.45
C LYS A 83 -12.16 -0.40 16.61
N ARG A 84 -11.02 -0.86 16.07
CA ARG A 84 -10.08 -0.09 15.26
C ARG A 84 -9.51 -0.93 14.12
N ILE A 85 -9.71 -0.49 12.87
CA ILE A 85 -9.08 -1.06 11.68
C ILE A 85 -7.88 -0.19 11.28
N PRO A 86 -6.63 -0.69 11.39
CA PRO A 86 -5.44 0.07 11.01
C PRO A 86 -5.52 0.67 9.60
N MET A 87 -5.18 1.96 9.47
CA MET A 87 -5.15 2.69 8.20
C MET A 87 -6.48 2.75 7.42
N TYR A 88 -7.61 2.40 8.02
CA TYR A 88 -8.96 2.59 7.47
C TYR A 88 -9.66 3.75 8.19
N TYR A 89 -10.27 4.64 7.43
CA TYR A 89 -10.80 5.91 7.95
C TYR A 89 -12.30 6.15 7.67
N ALA A 90 -12.99 5.17 7.07
CA ALA A 90 -14.44 5.29 6.86
C ALA A 90 -15.20 4.82 8.11
N LYS A 91 -16.47 5.23 8.22
CA LYS A 91 -17.31 5.03 9.41
C LYS A 91 -17.69 3.57 9.68
N SER A 92 -17.71 2.72 8.66
CA SER A 92 -18.04 1.30 8.77
C SER A 92 -17.18 0.47 7.84
N ALA A 93 -16.56 -0.56 8.39
CA ALA A 93 -16.09 -1.72 7.66
C ALA A 93 -16.01 -2.88 8.64
N ASN A 94 -16.28 -4.07 8.14
CA ASN A 94 -15.80 -5.29 8.76
C ASN A 94 -14.73 -5.87 7.85
N TRP A 95 -13.73 -6.48 8.46
CA TRP A 95 -12.87 -7.38 7.72
C TRP A 95 -13.50 -8.76 7.66
N ILE A 96 -13.07 -9.57 6.70
CA ILE A 96 -13.44 -10.98 6.60
C ILE A 96 -12.19 -11.83 6.55
N ILE A 97 -12.30 -13.02 7.11
CA ILE A 97 -11.30 -14.09 7.03
C ILE A 97 -12.01 -15.30 6.39
N THR A 98 -11.42 -15.81 5.31
CA THR A 98 -12.05 -16.83 4.44
C THR A 98 -10.95 -17.60 3.71
N ASN A 99 -11.17 -18.89 3.48
CA ASN A 99 -10.25 -19.76 2.74
C ASN A 99 -11.00 -20.40 1.56
N PRO A 100 -11.31 -19.61 0.51
CA PRO A 100 -12.18 -20.06 -0.55
C PRO A 100 -11.53 -21.13 -1.43
N GLN A 101 -12.37 -22.00 -1.98
CA GLN A 101 -12.03 -22.83 -3.13
C GLN A 101 -12.23 -22.02 -4.41
N LEU A 102 -11.19 -21.93 -5.22
CA LEU A 102 -11.19 -21.34 -6.54
C LEU A 102 -11.44 -22.44 -7.58
N THR A 103 -12.48 -22.24 -8.40
CA THR A 103 -12.75 -23.05 -9.59
C THR A 103 -12.51 -22.20 -10.84
N ILE A 104 -11.64 -22.69 -11.73
CA ILE A 104 -11.44 -22.12 -13.07
C ILE A 104 -11.90 -23.13 -14.11
N THR A 105 -12.73 -22.69 -15.06
CA THR A 105 -13.13 -23.49 -16.22
C THR A 105 -12.57 -22.84 -17.48
N CYS A 106 -11.77 -23.57 -18.25
CA CYS A 106 -11.15 -23.10 -19.48
C CYS A 106 -11.06 -24.25 -20.48
N PHE A 107 -11.44 -24.01 -21.74
CA PHE A 107 -11.40 -25.00 -22.82
C PHE A 107 -10.21 -24.81 -23.77
N ILE A 108 -9.41 -23.76 -23.57
CA ILE A 108 -8.30 -23.38 -24.45
C ILE A 108 -6.99 -23.88 -23.83
N PRO A 109 -6.33 -24.90 -24.41
CA PRO A 109 -5.14 -25.51 -23.80
C PRO A 109 -3.98 -24.55 -23.56
N GLU A 110 -3.79 -23.57 -24.44
CA GLU A 110 -2.72 -22.56 -24.30
C GLU A 110 -2.98 -21.65 -23.10
N LEU A 111 -4.23 -21.23 -22.91
CA LEU A 111 -4.65 -20.42 -21.78
C LEU A 111 -4.61 -21.23 -20.47
N GLN A 112 -4.93 -22.52 -20.50
CA GLN A 112 -4.74 -23.41 -19.35
C GLN A 112 -3.27 -23.42 -18.89
N ARG A 113 -2.32 -23.68 -19.81
CA ARG A 113 -0.88 -23.66 -19.49
C ARG A 113 -0.44 -22.31 -18.91
N LEU A 114 -0.95 -21.22 -19.47
CA LEU A 114 -0.64 -19.88 -18.99
C LEU A 114 -1.18 -19.65 -17.57
N ILE A 115 -2.41 -20.07 -17.29
CA ILE A 115 -3.02 -19.99 -15.96
C ILE A 115 -2.22 -20.83 -14.95
N GLU A 116 -1.88 -22.08 -15.29
CA GLU A 116 -1.08 -22.96 -14.43
C GLU A 116 0.28 -22.35 -14.07
N ALA A 117 0.96 -21.76 -15.05
CA ALA A 117 2.28 -21.16 -14.87
C ALA A 117 2.27 -19.91 -13.97
N HIS A 118 1.15 -19.19 -13.89
CA HIS A 118 1.11 -17.82 -13.36
C HIS A 118 0.16 -17.62 -12.18
N LEU A 119 -0.75 -18.55 -11.89
CA LEU A 119 -1.74 -18.38 -10.82
C LEU A 119 -1.11 -18.19 -9.45
N GLU A 120 -0.08 -18.98 -9.10
CA GLU A 120 0.61 -18.85 -7.82
C GLU A 120 1.27 -17.47 -7.67
N SER A 121 2.05 -17.08 -8.67
CA SER A 121 2.76 -15.80 -8.69
C SER A 121 1.80 -14.61 -8.62
N PHE A 122 0.65 -14.69 -9.30
CA PHE A 122 -0.40 -13.69 -9.23
C PHE A 122 -0.87 -13.43 -7.79
N PHE A 123 -1.15 -14.49 -7.02
CA PHE A 123 -1.57 -14.35 -5.62
C PHE A 123 -0.45 -13.86 -4.70
N VAL A 124 0.81 -14.21 -4.99
CA VAL A 124 2.00 -13.69 -4.28
C VAL A 124 2.17 -12.17 -4.46
N VAL A 125 1.74 -11.60 -5.59
CA VAL A 125 1.94 -10.16 -5.88
C VAL A 125 0.68 -9.29 -5.76
N THR A 126 -0.47 -9.92 -5.51
CA THR A 126 -1.77 -9.23 -5.54
C THR A 126 -2.46 -9.27 -4.19
N ASN A 127 -3.08 -8.14 -3.83
CA ASN A 127 -4.00 -8.02 -2.71
C ASN A 127 -5.39 -7.64 -3.24
N PHE A 128 -6.43 -7.89 -2.43
CA PHE A 128 -7.83 -7.71 -2.79
C PHE A 128 -8.60 -6.87 -1.76
N GLY A 129 -9.76 -6.37 -2.16
CA GLY A 129 -10.61 -5.54 -1.32
C GLY A 129 -10.07 -4.13 -1.07
N THR A 130 -10.60 -3.48 -0.03
CA THR A 130 -10.28 -2.09 0.28
C THR A 130 -8.94 -1.99 1.01
N VAL A 131 -8.18 -0.91 0.76
CA VAL A 131 -6.85 -0.69 1.37
C VAL A 131 -5.84 -1.80 1.01
N GLN A 132 -6.01 -2.46 -0.13
CA GLN A 132 -5.11 -3.51 -0.67
C GLN A 132 -3.63 -3.10 -0.70
N GLY A 133 -3.33 -1.80 -0.79
CA GLY A 133 -1.96 -1.28 -0.78
C GLY A 133 -1.26 -1.31 0.57
N LYS A 134 -1.97 -1.63 1.67
CA LYS A 134 -1.49 -1.56 3.06
C LYS A 134 -1.54 -2.91 3.79
N GLY A 135 -1.43 -4.01 3.05
CA GLY A 135 -1.30 -5.35 3.62
C GLY A 135 -2.60 -6.13 3.74
N TYR A 136 -3.76 -5.51 3.56
CA TYR A 136 -5.06 -6.18 3.59
C TYR A 136 -5.32 -7.04 2.34
N GLY A 137 -6.13 -8.09 2.51
CA GLY A 137 -6.65 -8.92 1.41
C GLY A 137 -5.59 -9.73 0.67
N SER A 138 -4.55 -10.15 1.36
CA SER A 138 -3.55 -11.10 0.89
C SER A 138 -4.06 -12.54 0.97
N PHE A 139 -3.87 -13.29 -0.11
CA PHE A 139 -4.16 -14.72 -0.22
C PHE A 139 -3.00 -15.44 -0.90
N LEU A 140 -2.87 -16.74 -0.65
CA LEU A 140 -1.99 -17.64 -1.38
C LEU A 140 -2.75 -18.85 -1.91
N VAL A 141 -2.26 -19.41 -3.00
CA VAL A 141 -2.58 -20.77 -3.40
C VAL A 141 -1.97 -21.72 -2.37
N LYS A 142 -2.77 -22.64 -1.84
CA LYS A 142 -2.29 -23.67 -0.91
C LYS A 142 -1.29 -24.57 -1.63
N ASN A 143 -0.01 -24.32 -1.39
CA ASN A 143 1.10 -25.07 -1.96
C ASN A 143 2.23 -25.21 -0.91
N PRO A 144 2.52 -26.44 -0.44
CA PRO A 144 3.63 -26.70 0.49
C PRO A 144 5.00 -26.24 -0.04
N ASP A 145 5.17 -26.20 -1.36
CA ASP A 145 6.43 -25.79 -2.01
C ASP A 145 6.59 -24.25 -2.10
N MET A 146 5.65 -23.47 -1.55
CA MET A 146 5.71 -22.00 -1.54
C MET A 146 6.64 -21.47 -0.44
N THR A 147 7.94 -21.73 -0.60
CA THR A 147 8.97 -21.32 0.35
C THR A 147 9.20 -19.80 0.36
N ARG A 148 9.85 -19.30 1.42
CA ARG A 148 10.27 -17.89 1.53
C ARG A 148 11.15 -17.46 0.36
N GLU A 149 12.04 -18.32 -0.09
CA GLU A 149 12.96 -18.07 -1.19
C GLU A 149 12.19 -17.92 -2.51
N LYS A 150 11.20 -18.79 -2.75
CA LYS A 150 10.30 -18.70 -3.92
C LYS A 150 9.47 -17.42 -3.88
N ILE A 151 8.90 -17.06 -2.73
CA ILE A 151 8.16 -15.80 -2.54
C ILE A 151 9.05 -14.59 -2.84
N CYS A 152 10.26 -14.53 -2.26
CA CYS A 152 11.21 -13.44 -2.50
C CYS A 152 11.59 -13.34 -3.98
N SER A 153 11.80 -14.48 -4.66
CA SER A 153 12.13 -14.55 -6.08
C SER A 153 10.99 -14.04 -6.98
N ILE A 154 9.75 -14.44 -6.68
CA ILE A 154 8.56 -13.93 -7.38
C ILE A 154 8.44 -12.43 -7.17
N LEU A 155 8.46 -11.94 -5.92
CA LEU A 155 8.35 -10.51 -5.61
C LEU A 155 9.45 -9.69 -6.31
N LYS A 156 10.69 -10.18 -6.29
CA LYS A 156 11.81 -9.55 -6.99
C LYS A 156 11.51 -9.39 -8.48
N THR A 157 11.15 -10.48 -9.15
CA THR A 157 10.97 -10.53 -10.60
C THR A 157 9.78 -9.68 -11.03
N GLU A 158 8.66 -9.83 -10.33
CA GLU A 158 7.39 -9.19 -10.66
C GLU A 158 7.39 -7.67 -10.45
N PHE A 159 8.14 -7.20 -9.46
CA PHE A 159 8.25 -5.77 -9.17
C PHE A 159 9.59 -5.17 -9.64
N SER A 160 10.42 -5.93 -10.37
CA SER A 160 11.74 -5.49 -10.86
C SER A 160 12.62 -4.87 -9.77
N LEU A 161 12.72 -5.56 -8.62
CA LEU A 161 13.36 -5.02 -7.42
C LEU A 161 14.86 -5.31 -7.37
N ASP A 162 15.67 -4.29 -7.03
CA ASP A 162 17.07 -4.46 -6.64
C ASP A 162 17.22 -4.97 -5.20
N CYS A 163 16.28 -4.58 -4.34
CA CYS A 163 16.20 -5.07 -2.97
C CYS A 163 14.76 -5.25 -2.51
N LEU A 164 14.57 -6.12 -1.53
CA LEU A 164 13.28 -6.36 -0.87
C LEU A 164 13.42 -6.07 0.61
N TYR A 165 12.42 -5.46 1.22
CA TYR A 165 12.42 -5.19 2.64
C TYR A 165 11.45 -6.12 3.34
N GLU A 166 11.89 -6.68 4.45
CA GLU A 166 11.15 -7.70 5.17
C GLU A 166 11.12 -7.37 6.66
N MET A 167 9.91 -7.41 7.22
CA MET A 167 9.66 -7.38 8.64
C MET A 167 9.27 -8.80 9.08
N ASP A 168 10.04 -9.39 9.99
CA ASP A 168 9.80 -10.73 10.52
C ASP A 168 8.89 -10.64 11.75
N CYS A 169 7.63 -11.03 11.60
CA CYS A 169 6.60 -10.96 12.63
C CYS A 169 6.32 -12.34 13.23
N ARG A 170 7.19 -13.34 13.06
CA ARG A 170 6.99 -14.66 13.67
C ARG A 170 6.82 -14.55 15.19
N GLY A 171 5.84 -15.26 15.72
CA GLY A 171 5.47 -15.19 17.14
C GLY A 171 4.64 -13.96 17.54
N GLN A 172 4.35 -13.05 16.60
CA GLN A 172 3.42 -11.95 16.83
C GLN A 172 1.99 -12.38 16.56
N ARG A 173 1.04 -11.73 17.22
CA ARG A 173 -0.38 -11.97 16.93
C ARG A 173 -0.77 -11.36 15.58
N PRO A 174 -1.59 -12.01 14.75
CA PRO A 174 -1.97 -11.50 13.43
C PRO A 174 -2.53 -10.07 13.45
N GLU A 175 -3.30 -9.70 14.47
CA GLU A 175 -3.85 -8.36 14.66
C GLU A 175 -2.78 -7.27 14.79
N ASN A 176 -1.61 -7.60 15.33
CA ASN A 176 -0.50 -6.67 15.52
C ASN A 176 0.25 -6.40 14.21
N ILE A 177 0.24 -7.33 13.26
CA ILE A 177 1.01 -7.20 12.01
C ILE A 177 0.58 -5.94 11.23
N LEU A 178 -0.73 -5.72 11.12
CA LEU A 178 -1.29 -4.53 10.46
C LEU A 178 -1.00 -3.24 11.24
N ASP A 179 -0.90 -3.32 12.57
CA ASP A 179 -0.46 -2.20 13.41
C ASP A 179 1.01 -1.85 13.16
N TYR A 180 1.91 -2.83 13.03
CA TYR A 180 3.31 -2.56 12.69
C TYR A 180 3.46 -1.90 11.33
N ILE A 181 2.67 -2.32 10.33
CA ILE A 181 2.59 -1.63 9.03
C ILE A 181 2.13 -0.18 9.22
N GLN A 182 1.07 0.05 10.00
CA GLN A 182 0.57 1.39 10.27
C GLN A 182 1.62 2.26 10.97
N GLN A 183 2.30 1.72 11.97
CA GLN A 183 3.35 2.41 12.73
C GLN A 183 4.49 2.84 11.81
N PHE A 184 5.08 1.90 11.06
CA PHE A 184 6.13 2.17 10.09
C PHE A 184 5.70 3.21 9.04
N TYR A 185 4.52 3.02 8.42
CA TYR A 185 4.02 3.93 7.41
C TYR A 185 3.75 5.34 7.95
N THR A 186 3.24 5.43 9.19
CA THR A 186 2.96 6.70 9.88
C THR A 186 4.24 7.49 10.10
N VAL A 187 5.27 6.89 10.71
CA VAL A 187 6.54 7.58 10.95
C VAL A 187 7.29 7.88 9.66
N THR A 188 7.15 7.03 8.64
CA THR A 188 7.74 7.26 7.31
C THR A 188 7.15 8.50 6.65
N LYS A 189 5.81 8.60 6.55
CA LYS A 189 5.13 9.64 5.75
C LYS A 189 4.70 10.89 6.51
N SER A 190 4.27 10.76 7.77
CA SER A 190 3.57 11.83 8.48
C SER A 190 4.23 12.22 9.80
N GLY A 191 5.01 11.31 10.39
CA GLY A 191 5.53 11.44 11.74
C GLY A 191 4.44 11.10 12.77
N ILE A 192 4.86 10.93 14.01
CA ILE A 192 3.99 10.66 15.16
C ILE A 192 4.20 11.71 16.24
N ASN A 193 3.11 12.11 16.88
CA ASN A 193 3.09 12.98 18.04
C ASN A 193 1.91 12.57 18.92
N SER A 194 2.04 11.42 19.56
CA SER A 194 1.17 11.00 20.65
C SER A 194 1.87 11.38 21.96
N GLY A 195 1.14 11.66 23.04
CA GLY A 195 1.77 12.00 24.33
C GLY A 195 2.83 10.98 24.80
N LYS A 196 2.74 9.73 24.32
CA LYS A 196 3.71 8.64 24.55
C LYS A 196 4.93 8.68 23.61
N TYR A 197 4.75 9.11 22.36
CA TYR A 197 5.75 8.96 21.30
C TYR A 197 5.83 10.19 20.40
N TYR A 198 7.04 10.72 20.20
CA TYR A 198 7.30 11.80 19.26
C TYR A 198 8.39 11.41 18.26
N GLN A 199 8.07 11.50 16.97
CA GLN A 199 9.06 11.39 15.91
C GLN A 199 8.64 12.25 14.71
N ARG A 200 9.56 13.09 14.24
CA ARG A 200 9.40 13.75 12.94
C ARG A 200 9.37 12.70 11.82
N SER A 201 8.63 13.00 10.77
CA SER A 201 8.51 12.13 9.59
C SER A 201 9.88 11.87 8.96
N SER A 202 10.16 10.61 8.59
CA SER A 202 11.35 10.29 7.81
C SER A 202 11.37 11.07 6.48
N LEU A 203 10.24 11.21 5.81
CA LEU A 203 10.11 12.00 4.57
C LEU A 203 10.47 13.46 4.79
N PHE A 204 10.02 14.05 5.91
CA PHE A 204 10.38 15.42 6.25
C PHE A 204 11.89 15.58 6.44
N CYS A 205 12.50 14.71 7.24
CA CYS A 205 13.94 14.79 7.51
C CYS A 205 14.75 14.57 6.23
N TYR A 206 14.42 13.54 5.44
CA TYR A 206 15.13 13.23 4.19
C TYR A 206 15.07 14.38 3.17
N MET A 207 13.91 15.00 2.99
CA MET A 207 13.77 16.13 2.06
C MET A 207 14.50 17.38 2.56
N HIS A 208 14.46 17.62 3.87
CA HIS A 208 15.15 18.76 4.47
C HIS A 208 16.67 18.62 4.37
N ASP A 209 17.21 17.40 4.53
CA ASP A 209 18.63 17.10 4.30
C ASP A 209 19.05 17.36 2.83
N GLN A 210 18.09 17.44 1.90
CA GLN A 210 18.28 17.83 0.48
C GLN A 210 17.95 19.31 0.19
N GLY A 211 17.71 20.13 1.22
CA GLY A 211 17.34 21.54 1.05
C GLY A 211 15.93 21.74 0.50
N ILE A 212 15.04 20.76 0.66
CA ILE A 212 13.63 20.85 0.29
C ILE A 212 12.78 20.91 1.58
N ASP A 213 12.03 21.98 1.72
CA ASP A 213 11.12 22.18 2.84
C ASP A 213 9.72 21.64 2.53
N ASN A 214 8.86 21.53 3.56
CA ASN A 214 7.58 20.84 3.44
C ASN A 214 6.33 21.74 3.47
N GLU A 215 5.23 21.19 2.97
CA GLU A 215 3.95 21.87 2.90
C GLU A 215 3.40 22.25 4.28
N LYS A 216 3.65 21.43 5.31
CA LYS A 216 3.11 21.67 6.65
C LYS A 216 3.74 22.90 7.30
N ALA A 217 5.05 23.13 7.11
CA ALA A 217 5.72 24.33 7.59
C ALA A 217 5.22 25.57 6.82
N GLU A 218 5.02 25.45 5.52
CA GLU A 218 4.56 26.57 4.68
C GLU A 218 3.12 27.01 4.98
N VAL A 219 2.21 26.04 5.18
CA VAL A 219 0.84 26.30 5.66
C VAL A 219 0.84 27.11 6.95
N LYS A 220 1.77 26.83 7.87
CA LYS A 220 1.92 27.56 9.14
C LYS A 220 2.55 28.93 8.94
N GLN A 221 3.65 29.03 8.20
CA GLN A 221 4.38 30.27 7.95
C GLN A 221 3.51 31.31 7.24
N LYS A 222 2.72 30.89 6.24
CA LYS A 222 1.78 31.78 5.53
C LYS A 222 0.50 32.09 6.31
N LYS A 223 0.38 31.57 7.55
CA LYS A 223 -0.78 31.71 8.44
C LYS A 223 -2.09 31.29 7.77
N LEU A 224 -2.05 30.21 6.98
CA LEU A 224 -3.23 29.68 6.29
C LEU A 224 -4.24 29.07 7.28
N VAL A 225 -3.73 28.45 8.34
CA VAL A 225 -4.50 28.01 9.51
C VAL A 225 -4.26 28.98 10.66
N SER A 226 -5.33 29.33 11.37
CA SER A 226 -5.28 30.27 12.51
C SER A 226 -4.82 29.60 13.80
N SER A 227 -4.95 28.29 13.91
CA SER A 227 -4.87 27.55 15.17
C SER A 227 -3.58 26.73 15.28
N PHE A 228 -2.45 27.42 15.46
CA PHE A 228 -1.24 26.79 15.99
C PHE A 228 -0.66 27.73 17.04
N GLY A 229 -0.69 27.28 18.31
CA GLY A 229 -0.08 27.96 19.45
C GLY A 229 1.26 28.53 19.05
N SER A 230 1.40 29.85 19.26
CA SER A 230 2.51 30.71 18.85
C SER A 230 3.42 30.09 17.77
N TYR A 231 3.19 30.39 16.47
CA TYR A 231 4.30 30.33 15.52
C TYR A 231 5.38 31.25 16.07
N ARG A 232 6.35 30.67 16.79
CA ARG A 232 7.51 31.39 17.31
C ARG A 232 8.47 31.42 16.13
N SER A 233 8.56 32.56 15.44
CA SER A 233 9.52 32.78 14.36
C SER A 233 10.95 32.44 14.78
N SER A 234 11.27 32.55 16.07
CA SER A 234 12.54 32.14 16.67
C SER A 234 12.79 30.63 16.72
N GLN A 235 11.77 29.78 16.55
CA GLN A 235 11.88 28.32 16.64
C GLN A 235 11.76 27.60 15.29
N TYR A 236 11.38 28.31 14.23
CA TYR A 236 11.20 27.74 12.90
C TYR A 236 12.10 28.46 11.90
N SER A 237 12.94 27.71 11.21
CA SER A 237 13.70 28.20 10.07
C SER A 237 12.74 28.76 9.00
N ILE A 238 13.21 29.75 8.25
CA ILE A 238 12.47 30.28 7.09
C ILE A 238 12.33 29.13 6.10
N ASN A 239 11.09 28.86 5.69
CA ASN A 239 10.78 27.90 4.64
C ASN A 239 11.14 28.55 3.30
N THR A 240 12.32 28.23 2.78
CA THR A 240 12.88 28.88 1.58
C THR A 240 12.56 28.09 0.32
N ASN A 241 12.38 26.77 0.44
CA ASN A 241 12.09 25.90 -0.69
C ASN A 241 10.90 24.96 -0.41
N PRO A 242 9.69 25.49 -0.15
CA PRO A 242 8.54 24.67 0.19
C PRO A 242 8.08 23.84 -1.01
N ARG A 243 7.88 22.53 -0.78
CA ARG A 243 7.25 21.61 -1.73
C ARG A 243 6.16 20.78 -1.05
N TYR A 244 5.22 20.28 -1.83
CA TYR A 244 4.26 19.27 -1.38
C TYR A 244 4.92 17.88 -1.37
N VAL A 245 5.85 17.68 -0.43
CA VAL A 245 6.70 16.49 -0.38
C VAL A 245 5.88 15.22 -0.16
N ARG A 246 4.80 15.26 0.63
CA ARG A 246 3.97 14.07 0.92
C ARG A 246 3.28 13.48 -0.30
N ALA A 247 3.16 14.23 -1.40
CA ALA A 247 2.55 13.77 -2.64
C ALA A 247 3.30 12.58 -3.27
N VAL A 248 4.63 12.52 -3.12
CA VAL A 248 5.45 11.41 -3.67
C VAL A 248 5.18 10.08 -2.95
N LEU A 249 4.61 10.14 -1.74
CA LEU A 249 4.12 8.96 -1.00
C LEU A 249 2.58 8.85 -1.03
N GLY A 250 1.93 9.51 -1.99
CA GLY A 250 0.49 9.52 -2.21
C GLY A 250 -0.20 10.81 -1.80
N VAL A 251 -1.13 11.27 -2.63
CA VAL A 251 -1.86 12.53 -2.44
C VAL A 251 -3.04 12.33 -1.50
N GLY A 252 -3.12 13.14 -0.44
CA GLY A 252 -4.32 13.25 0.41
C GLY A 252 -5.21 14.40 -0.06
N SER A 253 -6.53 14.26 0.08
CA SER A 253 -7.52 15.30 -0.25
C SER A 253 -7.60 16.42 0.79
N SER A 254 -7.12 16.16 2.00
CA SER A 254 -7.11 17.16 3.07
C SER A 254 -6.06 16.88 4.14
N MET A 255 -5.78 17.90 4.94
CA MET A 255 -4.93 17.85 6.11
C MET A 255 -5.63 18.57 7.26
N THR A 256 -5.73 17.91 8.41
CA THR A 256 -6.37 18.47 9.61
C THR A 256 -5.33 18.98 10.59
N PHE A 257 -5.58 20.19 11.12
CA PHE A 257 -4.74 20.91 12.05
C PHE A 257 -5.55 21.12 13.33
N ARG A 258 -5.11 20.50 14.44
CA ARG A 258 -5.78 20.57 15.74
C ARG A 258 -4.99 21.49 16.68
N ASP A 259 -5.70 22.33 17.42
CA ASP A 259 -5.13 23.14 18.50
C ASP A 259 -4.87 22.27 19.74
N ARG A 260 -3.76 22.51 20.43
CA ARG A 260 -3.43 21.84 21.69
C ARG A 260 -4.04 22.54 22.90
N GLU A 261 -4.28 23.85 22.82
CA GLU A 261 -4.62 24.68 23.99
C GLU A 261 -6.10 25.07 24.06
N LYS A 262 -6.93 24.73 23.06
CA LYS A 262 -8.36 25.13 23.06
C LYS A 262 -9.30 24.03 22.58
N SER A 263 -10.50 24.01 23.16
CA SER A 263 -11.73 23.32 22.74
C SER A 263 -12.24 23.71 21.33
N ARG A 264 -11.41 24.36 20.51
CA ARG A 264 -11.76 24.82 19.15
C ARG A 264 -11.80 23.65 18.18
N LYS A 265 -12.73 23.72 17.22
CA LYS A 265 -12.87 22.73 16.15
C LYS A 265 -11.58 22.69 15.29
N PRO A 266 -11.10 21.50 14.88
CA PRO A 266 -9.93 21.37 14.02
C PRO A 266 -10.12 22.11 12.68
N GLU A 267 -9.09 22.80 12.19
CA GLU A 267 -9.09 23.40 10.86
C GLU A 267 -8.67 22.35 9.82
N THR A 268 -9.40 22.27 8.72
CA THR A 268 -9.10 21.33 7.62
C THR A 268 -8.68 22.10 6.37
N VAL A 269 -7.46 21.85 5.93
CA VAL A 269 -6.90 22.36 4.67
C VAL A 269 -7.27 21.35 3.57
N ARG A 270 -8.03 21.78 2.56
CA ARG A 270 -8.30 20.99 1.35
C ARG A 270 -7.14 21.13 0.38
N VAL A 271 -6.77 20.01 -0.23
CA VAL A 271 -5.67 19.94 -1.20
C VAL A 271 -6.26 19.54 -2.55
N ASN A 272 -6.14 20.41 -3.54
CA ASN A 272 -6.70 20.20 -4.87
C ASN A 272 -5.61 20.31 -5.93
N HIS A 273 -5.63 19.41 -6.91
CA HIS A 273 -4.73 19.49 -8.04
C HIS A 273 -5.16 20.62 -8.99
N ARG A 274 -4.19 21.38 -9.52
CA ARG A 274 -4.38 22.34 -10.61
C ARG A 274 -3.80 21.74 -11.89
N PRO A 275 -4.61 21.04 -12.70
CA PRO A 275 -4.10 20.36 -13.88
C PRO A 275 -3.63 21.35 -14.93
N LYS A 276 -2.50 21.05 -15.58
CA LYS A 276 -2.15 21.54 -16.92
C LYS A 276 -2.43 20.42 -17.93
N GLY A 277 -3.69 20.01 -18.05
CA GLY A 277 -4.12 18.87 -18.87
C GLY A 277 -4.73 17.74 -18.04
N PHE A 278 -3.91 16.84 -17.49
CA PHE A 278 -4.40 15.67 -16.72
C PHE A 278 -4.68 15.99 -15.25
N SER A 279 -5.79 15.49 -14.71
CA SER A 279 -6.19 15.71 -13.31
C SER A 279 -5.78 14.59 -12.37
N ILE A 280 -4.91 14.89 -11.41
CA ILE A 280 -4.52 13.98 -10.33
C ILE A 280 -5.47 14.17 -9.14
N GLN A 281 -6.59 13.44 -9.12
CA GLN A 281 -7.48 13.43 -7.96
C GLN A 281 -7.02 12.46 -6.86
N ARG A 282 -6.43 11.32 -7.25
CA ARG A 282 -5.89 10.31 -6.35
C ARG A 282 -4.56 9.81 -6.90
N PHE A 283 -3.52 9.87 -6.07
CA PHE A 283 -2.24 9.26 -6.37
C PHE A 283 -1.94 8.26 -5.25
N PRO A 284 -1.91 6.95 -5.54
CA PRO A 284 -1.67 5.94 -4.50
C PRO A 284 -0.24 6.06 -3.97
N SER A 285 -0.06 5.63 -2.72
CA SER A 285 1.28 5.46 -2.16
C SER A 285 2.06 4.42 -2.98
N PRO A 286 3.31 4.67 -3.37
CA PRO A 286 4.15 3.69 -4.06
C PRO A 286 4.60 2.56 -3.12
N LEU A 287 4.54 2.78 -1.79
CA LEU A 287 4.78 1.72 -0.81
C LEU A 287 3.61 0.75 -0.75
N PHE A 288 3.84 -0.46 -1.26
CA PHE A 288 2.94 -1.60 -1.22
C PHE A 288 3.40 -2.58 -0.14
N PHE A 289 2.45 -3.09 0.65
CA PHE A 289 2.72 -4.04 1.72
C PHE A 289 2.02 -5.35 1.41
N LYS A 290 2.75 -6.46 1.53
CA LYS A 290 2.23 -7.81 1.32
C LYS A 290 2.53 -8.67 2.55
N ILE A 291 1.48 -9.16 3.19
CA ILE A 291 1.59 -10.09 4.32
C ILE A 291 1.51 -11.50 3.77
N ILE A 292 2.52 -12.32 4.03
CA ILE A 292 2.52 -13.75 3.68
C ILE A 292 3.13 -14.50 4.86
N HIS A 293 2.39 -15.48 5.38
CA HIS A 293 2.64 -16.12 6.67
C HIS A 293 2.81 -15.03 7.74
N ASP A 294 3.87 -15.10 8.55
CA ASP A 294 4.18 -14.11 9.59
C ASP A 294 5.20 -13.06 9.14
N ARG A 295 5.20 -12.70 7.85
CA ARG A 295 6.16 -11.73 7.31
C ARG A 295 5.45 -10.62 6.56
N VAL A 296 5.93 -9.40 6.75
CA VAL A 296 5.55 -8.26 5.92
C VAL A 296 6.66 -7.96 4.93
N TYR A 297 6.33 -8.06 3.66
CA TYR A 297 7.15 -7.59 2.56
C TYR A 297 6.76 -6.16 2.21
N ILE A 298 7.72 -5.26 2.26
CA ILE A 298 7.54 -3.84 1.92
C ILE A 298 8.16 -3.63 0.54
N ILE A 299 7.33 -3.26 -0.42
CA ILE A 299 7.65 -3.26 -1.84
C ILE A 299 7.57 -1.80 -2.35
N PRO A 300 8.71 -1.20 -2.73
CA PRO A 300 8.73 0.13 -3.34
C PRO A 300 8.33 0.02 -4.82
N LYS A 301 7.07 0.31 -5.14
CA LYS A 301 6.63 0.36 -6.54
C LYS A 301 7.19 1.59 -7.24
N GLU A 302 7.38 1.50 -8.55
CA GLU A 302 7.76 2.65 -9.36
C GLU A 302 6.77 3.81 -9.14
N ILE A 303 7.31 5.00 -8.93
CA ILE A 303 6.52 6.22 -8.82
C ILE A 303 6.12 6.63 -10.23
N ASP A 304 4.82 6.76 -10.46
CA ASP A 304 4.30 7.36 -11.67
C ASP A 304 4.81 8.81 -11.80
N LYS A 305 5.69 9.01 -12.78
CA LYS A 305 6.45 10.26 -12.99
C LYS A 305 5.55 11.47 -13.25
N ARG A 306 4.27 11.26 -13.58
CA ARG A 306 3.27 12.34 -13.71
C ARG A 306 3.05 13.12 -12.40
N ILE A 307 3.48 12.61 -11.25
CA ILE A 307 3.38 13.34 -9.98
C ILE A 307 4.40 14.47 -9.84
N TYR A 308 5.48 14.48 -10.61
CA TYR A 308 6.55 15.48 -10.48
C TYR A 308 6.15 16.82 -11.08
N ASP A 309 6.65 17.90 -10.47
CA ASP A 309 6.42 19.31 -10.85
C ASP A 309 4.94 19.73 -10.95
N GLN A 310 4.05 18.97 -10.32
CA GLN A 310 2.61 19.25 -10.31
C GLN A 310 2.26 20.27 -9.24
N THR A 311 1.35 21.18 -9.58
CA THR A 311 0.93 22.25 -8.66
C THR A 311 -0.36 21.86 -7.93
N PHE A 312 -0.35 22.01 -6.61
CA PHE A 312 -1.50 21.78 -5.75
C PHE A 312 -1.89 23.06 -5.00
N GLU A 313 -3.20 23.30 -4.89
CA GLU A 313 -3.78 24.38 -4.10
C GLU A 313 -4.20 23.88 -2.72
N PHE A 314 -3.77 24.60 -1.70
CA PHE A 314 -4.10 24.37 -0.29
C PHE A 314 -5.02 25.48 0.19
N LYS A 315 -6.24 25.12 0.60
CA LYS A 315 -7.31 26.08 0.92
C LYS A 315 -8.03 25.73 2.22
N VAL A 316 -8.37 26.73 3.03
CA VAL A 316 -9.20 26.60 4.24
C VAL A 316 -10.50 27.38 4.05
N GLY A 317 -11.64 26.69 3.91
CA GLY A 317 -12.94 27.35 3.69
C GLY A 317 -12.91 28.29 2.47
N TYR A 318 -13.38 29.53 2.65
CA TYR A 318 -13.31 30.62 1.66
C TYR A 318 -12.08 31.54 1.85
N LYS A 319 -11.15 31.20 2.75
CA LYS A 319 -9.99 32.03 3.09
C LYS A 319 -8.89 31.99 2.00
N LYS A 320 -7.74 32.56 2.36
CA LYS A 320 -6.44 32.49 1.68
C LYS A 320 -6.16 31.11 1.08
N THR A 321 -5.49 31.10 -0.06
CA THR A 321 -5.01 29.89 -0.74
C THR A 321 -3.50 30.00 -0.89
N ILE A 322 -2.78 28.90 -0.72
CA ILE A 322 -1.37 28.79 -1.11
C ILE A 322 -1.23 27.74 -2.20
N ARG A 323 -0.17 27.87 -3.00
CA ARG A 323 0.15 26.95 -4.09
C ARG A 323 1.52 26.37 -3.87
N LEU A 324 1.63 25.05 -3.98
CA LEU A 324 2.89 24.34 -3.84
C LEU A 324 3.06 23.34 -4.97
N GLN A 325 4.28 23.27 -5.50
CA GLN A 325 4.67 22.22 -6.41
C GLN A 325 5.09 20.97 -5.66
N THR A 326 4.88 19.81 -6.26
CA THR A 326 5.55 18.57 -5.85
C THR A 326 7.05 18.65 -6.19
N PRO A 327 7.89 17.80 -5.58
CA PRO A 327 9.30 17.69 -5.97
C PRO A 327 9.45 17.36 -7.47
N SER A 328 10.55 17.78 -8.08
CA SER A 328 10.88 17.47 -9.49
C SER A 328 11.41 16.05 -9.67
N GLN A 329 11.97 15.47 -8.59
CA GLN A 329 12.50 14.11 -8.56
C GLN A 329 12.37 13.53 -7.16
N PHE A 330 12.34 12.19 -7.06
CA PHE A 330 12.38 11.49 -5.79
C PHE A 330 12.86 10.05 -5.97
N ASP A 331 14.00 9.74 -5.37
CA ASP A 331 14.54 8.38 -5.32
C ASP A 331 13.89 7.61 -4.16
N LEU A 332 12.87 6.80 -4.48
CA LEU A 332 12.10 6.05 -3.50
C LEU A 332 12.96 5.03 -2.75
N GLN A 333 13.92 4.41 -3.43
CA GLN A 333 14.78 3.37 -2.87
C GLN A 333 15.72 3.97 -1.82
N LYS A 334 16.47 5.03 -2.17
CA LYS A 334 17.34 5.73 -1.21
C LYS A 334 16.58 6.29 -0.03
N PHE A 335 15.38 6.85 -0.28
CA PHE A 335 14.51 7.33 0.79
C PHE A 335 14.09 6.19 1.72
N LEU A 336 13.70 5.04 1.18
CA LEU A 336 13.23 3.93 1.98
C LEU A 336 14.35 3.32 2.83
N ASP A 337 15.57 3.22 2.29
CA ASP A 337 16.78 2.86 3.04
C ASP A 337 17.02 3.82 4.22
N TYR A 338 16.88 5.13 3.99
CA TYR A 338 16.96 6.14 5.05
C TYR A 338 15.86 5.95 6.10
N ALA A 339 14.61 5.79 5.66
CA ALA A 339 13.45 5.65 6.54
C ALA A 339 13.53 4.41 7.42
N ILE A 340 14.00 3.29 6.87
CA ILE A 340 14.17 2.02 7.60
C ILE A 340 15.29 2.12 8.63
N LYS A 341 16.43 2.74 8.28
CA LYS A 341 17.52 2.98 9.25
C LYS A 341 17.01 3.80 10.44
N ARG A 342 16.22 4.85 10.18
CA ARG A 342 15.61 5.70 11.22
C ARG A 342 14.57 4.93 12.05
N TYR A 343 13.71 4.13 11.41
CA TYR A 343 12.73 3.31 12.10
C TYR A 343 13.38 2.27 13.02
N ASN A 344 14.31 1.48 12.47
CA ASN A 344 15.02 0.44 13.22
C ASN A 344 15.78 1.03 14.42
N ARG A 345 16.41 2.20 14.26
CA ARG A 345 17.08 2.89 15.38
C ARG A 345 16.09 3.15 16.53
N SER A 346 14.95 3.76 16.25
CA SER A 346 13.97 4.09 17.30
C SER A 346 13.31 2.87 17.91
N VAL A 347 13.14 1.78 17.14
CA VAL A 347 12.65 0.49 17.66
C VAL A 347 13.69 -0.16 18.57
N THR A 348 14.94 -0.28 18.12
CA THR A 348 16.03 -0.90 18.89
C THR A 348 16.36 -0.12 20.16
N GLN A 349 16.26 1.22 20.13
CA GLN A 349 16.44 2.07 21.31
C GLN A 349 15.20 2.17 22.19
N GLN A 350 14.12 1.45 21.84
CA GLN A 350 12.82 1.48 22.54
C GLN A 350 12.19 2.88 22.66
N GLU A 351 12.62 3.84 21.83
CA GLU A 351 12.05 5.18 21.76
C GLU A 351 10.65 5.17 21.16
N LEU A 352 10.40 4.24 20.23
CA LEU A 352 9.15 4.06 19.52
C LEU A 352 8.86 2.58 19.34
N PHE A 353 7.64 2.18 19.68
CA PHE A 353 7.11 0.84 19.39
C PHE A 353 8.07 -0.29 19.83
N PRO A 354 8.33 -0.44 21.14
CA PRO A 354 9.34 -1.37 21.66
C PRO A 354 9.09 -2.83 21.27
N ASP A 355 7.83 -3.21 21.04
CA ASP A 355 7.43 -4.57 20.64
C ASP A 355 7.39 -4.75 19.11
N ALA A 356 7.77 -3.73 18.33
CA ALA A 356 7.74 -3.83 16.88
C ALA A 356 9.00 -4.53 16.34
N PRO A 357 8.86 -5.42 15.35
CA PRO A 357 10.00 -6.03 14.69
C PRO A 357 10.78 -5.02 13.83
N VAL A 358 12.11 -5.19 13.81
CA VAL A 358 12.99 -4.45 12.89
C VAL A 358 12.79 -4.90 11.45
N ILE A 359 13.11 -4.01 10.50
CA ILE A 359 12.99 -4.27 9.06
C ILE A 359 14.37 -4.59 8.50
N LYS A 360 14.51 -5.74 7.84
CA LYS A 360 15.72 -6.17 7.15
C LYS A 360 15.67 -5.78 5.68
N THR A 361 16.83 -5.41 5.14
CA THR A 361 17.00 -5.19 3.69
C THR A 361 17.63 -6.43 3.07
N LEU A 362 16.93 -7.05 2.14
CA LEU A 362 17.37 -8.21 1.37
C LEU A 362 17.89 -7.71 0.03
N VAL A 363 19.20 -7.56 -0.09
CA VAL A 363 19.83 -7.13 -1.34
C VAL A 363 19.95 -8.34 -2.26
N PHE A 364 19.39 -8.23 -3.46
CA PHE A 364 19.58 -9.26 -4.45
C PHE A 364 20.87 -9.00 -5.19
N LYS A 365 21.90 -9.84 -4.97
CA LYS A 365 23.12 -9.77 -5.78
C LYS A 365 22.73 -9.96 -7.24
N ASN A 366 22.87 -8.92 -8.05
CA ASN A 366 22.88 -9.10 -9.49
C ASN A 366 24.12 -9.96 -9.79
N LYS A 367 23.91 -11.22 -10.22
CA LYS A 367 24.96 -11.90 -10.99
C LYS A 367 25.25 -10.95 -12.14
N ARG A 368 26.41 -10.29 -12.12
CA ARG A 368 26.89 -9.46 -13.22
C ARG A 368 26.70 -10.29 -14.49
N LYS A 369 25.87 -9.80 -15.40
CA LYS A 369 25.81 -10.32 -16.76
C LYS A 369 27.09 -9.96 -17.48
#